data_AF-A0A915JQC1-F1
#
_entry.id   AF-A0A915JQC1-F1
#
_cell.length_a   1.000
_cell.length_b   1.000
_cell.length_c   1.000
_cell.angle_alpha   90.00
_cell.angle_beta   90.00
_cell.angle_gamma   90.00
#
_symmetry.space_group_name_H-M   'P 1'
#
loop_
_entity.id
_entity.type
_entity.pdbx_description
1 polymer ?
#
loop_
_entity_poly.entity_id
_entity_poly.type
_entity_poly.pdbx_seq_one_letter_code
_entity_poly.pdbx_strand_id
1 'polypeptide(L)'
;MFANIENAVDQCSIYTRTATKLRTKGALAVGFKLFGTSLLFISCHLSHGKSLLLRVKDYRKIVRQLDLRHLNLSGYSAIDKVHGVFWFGDLNFRVGESRFEIEKLITSSDKTREQIIAKLLEKDQLRQEIRNNSTFNGFQEGPVNFLPTYKYDIGCEEFDTSAKQRAPAYTKTATFRLLVVSEQFSDVLSDEMKEASLK
;
A
#
# COMPACT_ATOMS: atom_id res chain seq x y z
N MET A 1 8.13 20.80 25.40
CA MET A 1 6.75 20.26 25.40
C MET A 1 6.87 18.81 24.98
N PHE A 2 6.86 17.88 25.93
CA PHE A 2 6.95 16.45 25.64
C PHE A 2 5.62 16.01 25.00
N ALA A 3 5.67 15.34 23.85
CA ALA A 3 4.49 14.87 23.15
C ALA A 3 3.77 13.82 24.02
N ASN A 4 2.60 14.15 24.53
CA ASN A 4 1.73 13.20 25.20
C ASN A 4 1.06 12.33 24.14
N ILE A 5 1.66 11.18 23.83
CA ILE A 5 0.94 10.05 23.22
C ILE A 5 -0.07 9.59 24.28
N GLU A 6 -1.37 9.75 24.02
CA GLU A 6 -2.38 9.17 24.90
C GLU A 6 -2.21 7.63 24.88
N ASN A 7 -2.08 7.03 26.07
CA ASN A 7 -1.56 5.70 26.38
C ASN A 7 -2.29 4.47 25.80
N ALA A 8 -2.75 4.49 24.55
CA ALA A 8 -3.35 3.32 23.91
C ALA A 8 -2.77 3.12 22.51
N VAL A 9 -1.53 2.61 22.45
CA VAL A 9 -1.04 1.92 21.25
C VAL A 9 -1.65 0.52 21.27
N ASP A 10 -2.29 0.12 20.18
CA ASP A 10 -2.82 -1.23 20.00
C ASP A 10 -2.26 -1.83 18.72
N GLN A 11 -2.12 -3.15 18.68
CA GLN A 11 -1.60 -3.87 17.51
C GLN A 11 -2.34 -5.19 17.27
N CYS A 12 -2.50 -5.56 16.00
CA CYS A 12 -2.98 -6.89 15.64
C CYS A 12 -2.21 -7.47 14.45
N SER A 13 -2.06 -8.79 14.45
CA SER A 13 -1.40 -9.55 13.39
C SER A 13 -2.41 -10.47 12.71
N ILE A 14 -2.49 -10.38 11.39
CA ILE A 14 -3.44 -11.11 10.56
C ILE A 14 -2.68 -11.99 9.58
N TYR A 15 -3.06 -13.27 9.48
CA TYR A 15 -2.44 -14.22 8.55
C TYR A 15 -3.42 -14.63 7.46
N THR A 16 -3.07 -14.39 6.20
CA THR A 16 -4.01 -14.64 5.11
C THR A 16 -4.01 -16.07 4.59
N ARG A 17 -2.89 -16.81 4.70
CA ARG A 17 -2.81 -18.23 4.31
C ARG A 17 -3.06 -19.19 5.47
N THR A 18 -3.95 -20.16 5.27
CA THR A 18 -4.36 -21.13 6.30
C THR A 18 -3.58 -22.45 6.27
N ALA A 19 -2.84 -22.76 5.19
CA ALA A 19 -2.39 -24.13 4.88
C ALA A 19 -0.87 -24.36 4.73
N THR A 20 -0.01 -23.40 5.08
CA THR A 20 1.46 -23.60 5.05
C THR A 20 2.04 -23.53 6.46
N LYS A 21 2.94 -24.46 6.81
CA LYS A 21 3.70 -24.47 8.09
C LYS A 21 4.45 -23.15 8.34
N LEU A 22 4.71 -22.37 7.28
CA LEU A 22 5.26 -21.02 7.34
C LEU A 22 4.19 -19.98 6.97
N ARG A 23 3.89 -19.06 7.90
CA ARG A 23 2.94 -17.96 7.70
C ARG A 23 3.67 -16.73 7.13
N THR A 24 3.76 -16.62 5.80
CA THR A 24 4.54 -15.56 5.12
C THR A 24 3.70 -14.49 4.44
N LYS A 25 2.37 -14.53 4.60
CA LYS A 25 1.40 -13.63 3.98
C LYS A 25 0.36 -13.21 5.00
N GLY A 26 0.10 -11.91 5.08
CA GLY A 26 -0.54 -11.33 6.25
C GLY A 26 -0.41 -9.82 6.31
N ALA A 27 -0.86 -9.27 7.42
CA ALA A 27 -0.69 -7.87 7.78
C ALA A 27 -0.37 -7.73 9.27
N LEU A 28 0.38 -6.69 9.60
CA LEU A 28 0.51 -6.11 10.92
C LEU A 28 -0.21 -4.77 10.90
N ALA A 29 -1.13 -4.57 11.82
CA ALA A 29 -1.79 -3.29 12.02
C ALA A 29 -1.39 -2.71 13.39
N VAL A 30 -1.11 -1.42 13.42
CA VAL A 30 -0.84 -0.64 14.64
C VAL A 30 -1.74 0.58 14.62
N GLY A 31 -2.50 0.80 15.68
CA GLY A 31 -3.32 1.99 15.86
C GLY A 31 -2.90 2.75 17.10
N PHE A 32 -3.07 4.06 17.09
CA PHE A 32 -2.92 4.91 18.26
C PHE A 32 -3.68 6.22 18.09
N LYS A 33 -3.77 7.01 19.17
CA LYS A 33 -4.26 8.39 19.11
C LYS A 33 -3.11 9.36 19.37
N LEU A 34 -3.00 10.37 18.51
CA LEU A 34 -2.06 11.49 18.65
C LEU A 34 -2.87 12.78 18.69
N PHE A 35 -2.84 13.49 19.82
CA PHE A 35 -3.62 14.73 20.03
C PHE A 35 -5.12 14.60 19.65
N GLY A 36 -5.76 13.52 20.10
CA GLY A 36 -7.17 13.22 19.76
C GLY A 36 -7.39 12.60 18.37
N THR A 37 -6.38 12.61 17.51
CA THR A 37 -6.44 12.03 16.16
C THR A 37 -6.09 10.55 16.19
N SER A 38 -7.05 9.71 15.83
CA SER A 38 -6.82 8.26 15.65
C SER A 38 -6.18 7.94 14.30
N LEU A 39 -5.01 7.31 14.35
CA LEU A 39 -4.26 6.88 13.17
C LEU A 39 -4.12 5.35 13.17
N LEU A 40 -4.20 4.76 11.99
CA LEU A 40 -4.05 3.32 11.77
C LEU A 40 -3.00 3.07 10.70
N PHE A 41 -1.99 2.26 11.02
CA PHE A 41 -0.92 1.87 10.11
C PHE A 41 -1.03 0.37 9.86
N ILE A 42 -1.15 -0.03 8.59
CA ILE A 42 -1.30 -1.42 8.17
C ILE A 42 -0.16 -1.74 7.20
N SER A 43 0.79 -2.56 7.66
CA SER A 43 1.85 -3.11 6.82
C SER A 43 1.48 -4.53 6.41
N CYS A 44 1.53 -4.88 5.13
CA CYS A 44 1.14 -6.21 4.67
C CYS A 44 2.07 -6.81 3.60
N HIS A 45 1.94 -8.12 3.45
CA HIS A 45 2.57 -8.91 2.39
C HIS A 45 1.48 -9.79 1.78
N LEU A 46 0.95 -9.36 0.62
CA LEU A 46 -0.15 -10.05 -0.06
C LEU A 46 0.37 -11.15 -1.00
N SER A 47 -0.55 -12.00 -1.46
CA SER A 47 -0.24 -13.13 -2.32
C SER A 47 0.47 -12.72 -3.60
N HIS A 48 1.58 -13.40 -3.88
CA HIS A 48 2.35 -13.23 -5.11
C HIS A 48 1.70 -13.95 -6.31
N GLY A 49 2.24 -13.69 -7.51
CA GLY A 49 1.87 -14.41 -8.74
C GLY A 49 0.87 -13.62 -9.59
N LYS A 50 0.39 -14.23 -10.68
CA LYS A 50 -0.44 -13.54 -11.68
C LYS A 50 -1.88 -13.27 -11.22
N SER A 51 -2.38 -14.00 -10.22
CA SER A 51 -3.79 -13.90 -9.80
C SER A 51 -4.08 -12.65 -8.97
N LEU A 52 -4.77 -11.68 -9.58
CA LEU A 52 -5.34 -10.52 -8.90
C LEU A 52 -6.33 -10.93 -7.80
N LEU A 53 -7.17 -11.93 -8.08
CA LEU A 53 -8.20 -12.43 -7.17
C LEU A 53 -7.65 -12.87 -5.81
N LEU A 54 -6.45 -13.48 -5.77
CA LEU A 54 -5.83 -13.88 -4.50
C LEU A 54 -5.44 -12.68 -3.64
N ARG A 55 -4.90 -11.61 -4.24
CA ARG A 55 -4.58 -10.36 -3.51
C ARG A 55 -5.83 -9.67 -2.99
N VAL A 56 -6.87 -9.63 -3.80
CA VAL A 56 -8.17 -9.09 -3.39
C VAL A 56 -8.77 -9.90 -2.23
N LYS A 57 -8.66 -11.23 -2.26
CA LYS A 57 -9.07 -12.10 -1.13
C LYS A 57 -8.24 -11.82 0.13
N ASP A 58 -6.93 -11.64 -0.01
CA ASP A 58 -6.06 -11.28 1.12
C ASP A 58 -6.45 -9.93 1.73
N TYR A 59 -6.65 -8.89 0.90
CA TYR A 59 -7.16 -7.59 1.34
C TYR A 59 -8.46 -7.71 2.13
N ARG A 60 -9.48 -8.36 1.55
CA ARG A 60 -10.79 -8.53 2.21
C ARG A 60 -10.67 -9.27 3.54
N LYS A 61 -9.77 -10.26 3.61
CA LYS A 61 -9.50 -10.99 4.84
C LYS A 61 -8.82 -10.10 5.88
N ILE A 62 -7.86 -9.25 5.49
CA ILE A 62 -7.23 -8.29 6.40
C ILE A 62 -8.27 -7.34 6.96
N VAL A 63 -9.04 -6.66 6.10
CA VAL A 63 -10.09 -5.72 6.52
C VAL A 63 -11.08 -6.38 7.49
N ARG A 64 -11.55 -7.60 7.19
CA ARG A 64 -12.49 -8.34 8.05
C ARG A 64 -11.90 -8.73 9.41
N GLN A 65 -10.59 -8.96 9.49
CA GLN A 65 -9.92 -9.49 10.68
C GLN A 65 -9.15 -8.42 11.47
N LEU A 66 -9.21 -7.14 11.07
CA LEU A 66 -8.73 -6.04 11.89
C LEU A 66 -9.45 -6.03 13.24
N ASP A 67 -8.67 -6.05 14.32
CA ASP A 67 -9.17 -6.12 15.69
C ASP A 67 -8.18 -5.41 16.63
N LEU A 68 -8.39 -4.11 16.83
CA LEU A 68 -7.67 -3.24 17.75
C LEU A 68 -8.64 -2.82 18.86
N ARG A 69 -8.90 -3.75 19.78
CA ARG A 69 -9.94 -3.66 20.81
C ARG A 69 -9.70 -2.53 21.80
N HIS A 70 -8.44 -2.23 22.12
CA HIS A 70 -8.11 -1.13 23.03
C HIS A 70 -8.45 0.24 22.43
N LEU A 71 -8.66 0.29 21.10
CA LEU A 71 -9.13 1.47 20.38
C LEU A 71 -10.61 1.40 19.98
N ASN A 72 -11.33 0.34 20.38
CA ASN A 72 -12.71 0.04 19.92
C ASN A 72 -12.83 -0.04 18.38
N LEU A 73 -11.78 -0.50 17.71
CA LEU A 73 -11.73 -0.67 16.26
C LEU A 73 -11.76 -2.17 15.92
N SER A 74 -12.85 -2.66 15.33
CA SER A 74 -12.93 -4.06 14.90
C SER A 74 -13.79 -4.25 13.66
N GLY A 75 -13.47 -5.31 12.91
CA GLY A 75 -14.18 -5.73 11.70
C GLY A 75 -14.09 -4.71 10.56
N TYR A 76 -15.02 -4.83 9.59
CA TYR A 76 -15.05 -3.98 8.40
C TYR A 76 -15.07 -2.48 8.70
N SER A 77 -15.69 -2.09 9.82
CA SER A 77 -15.81 -0.69 10.24
C SER A 77 -14.53 -0.08 10.81
N ALA A 78 -13.51 -0.88 11.12
CA ALA A 78 -12.29 -0.39 11.78
C ALA A 78 -11.58 0.72 10.98
N ILE A 79 -11.55 0.57 9.66
CA ILE A 79 -10.93 1.52 8.73
C ILE A 79 -11.73 2.82 8.63
N ASP A 80 -13.06 2.74 8.79
CA ASP A 80 -13.96 3.90 8.66
C ASP A 80 -14.12 4.68 9.96
N LYS A 81 -13.66 4.13 11.09
CA LYS A 81 -13.78 4.72 12.44
C LYS A 81 -12.56 5.56 12.86
N VAL A 82 -11.50 5.60 12.06
CA VAL A 82 -10.27 6.32 12.38
C VAL A 82 -10.08 7.56 11.53
N HIS A 83 -9.37 8.55 12.10
CA HIS A 83 -9.08 9.78 11.38
C HIS A 83 -8.14 9.56 10.22
N GLY A 84 -7.17 8.64 10.28
CA GLY A 84 -6.12 8.39 9.26
C GLY A 84 -5.81 6.90 9.05
N VAL A 85 -5.58 6.41 7.81
CA VAL A 85 -5.19 4.99 7.54
C VAL A 85 -4.04 4.86 6.54
N PHE A 86 -2.84 4.55 7.02
CA PHE A 86 -1.68 4.28 6.17
C PHE A 86 -1.60 2.79 5.84
N TRP A 87 -1.69 2.41 4.56
CA TRP A 87 -1.60 1.00 4.15
C TRP A 87 -0.42 0.76 3.21
N PHE A 88 0.54 -0.05 3.61
CA PHE A 88 1.79 -0.22 2.86
C PHE A 88 2.35 -1.64 2.94
N GLY A 89 3.44 -1.88 2.21
CA GLY A 89 4.18 -3.14 2.23
C GLY A 89 4.34 -3.74 0.84
N ASP A 90 4.43 -5.07 0.77
CA ASP A 90 4.51 -5.80 -0.50
C ASP A 90 3.11 -6.25 -0.92
N LEU A 91 2.38 -5.33 -1.56
CA LEU A 91 1.02 -5.58 -2.03
C LEU A 91 0.98 -6.55 -3.22
N ASN A 92 2.13 -6.79 -3.86
CA ASN A 92 2.29 -7.78 -4.92
C ASN A 92 1.41 -7.57 -6.16
N PHE A 93 0.75 -6.42 -6.31
CA PHE A 93 0.06 -6.04 -7.54
C PHE A 93 1.05 -5.95 -8.70
N ARG A 94 0.56 -6.24 -9.91
CA ARG A 94 1.37 -6.36 -11.12
C ARG A 94 0.88 -5.37 -12.15
N VAL A 95 1.74 -5.06 -13.11
CA VAL A 95 1.30 -4.43 -14.36
C VAL A 95 0.54 -5.49 -15.16
N GLY A 96 -0.68 -5.17 -15.59
CA GLY A 96 -1.60 -6.03 -16.33
C GLY A 96 -1.22 -6.21 -17.80
N GLU A 97 0.07 -6.42 -18.09
CA GLU A 97 0.62 -6.62 -19.42
C GLU A 97 1.63 -7.78 -19.42
N SER A 98 2.04 -8.23 -20.60
CA SER A 98 3.09 -9.25 -20.73
C SER A 98 4.48 -8.68 -20.37
N ARG A 99 5.42 -9.54 -19.95
CA ARG A 99 6.82 -9.13 -19.71
C ARG A 99 7.40 -8.41 -20.93
N PHE A 100 7.18 -8.98 -22.11
CA PHE A 100 7.68 -8.44 -23.37
C PHE A 100 7.17 -7.02 -23.63
N GLU A 101 5.87 -6.77 -23.47
CA GLU A 101 5.30 -5.43 -23.69
C GLU A 101 5.79 -4.41 -22.65
N ILE A 102 5.98 -4.85 -21.40
CA ILE A 102 6.53 -4.00 -20.32
C ILE A 102 7.98 -3.62 -20.64
N GLU A 103 8.83 -4.57 -20.99
CA GLU A 103 10.23 -4.31 -21.31
C GLU A 103 10.40 -3.49 -22.59
N LYS A 104 9.58 -3.76 -23.61
CA LYS A 104 9.52 -2.95 -24.84
C LYS A 104 9.14 -1.50 -24.54
N LEU A 105 8.22 -1.28 -23.61
CA LEU A 105 7.83 0.06 -23.19
C LEU A 105 8.96 0.76 -22.40
N ILE A 106 9.63 0.04 -21.49
CA ILE A 106 10.73 0.58 -20.69
C ILE A 106 11.96 0.93 -21.54
N THR A 107 12.26 0.14 -22.57
CA THR A 107 13.42 0.33 -23.46
C THR A 107 13.13 1.23 -24.67
N SER A 108 11.91 1.77 -24.79
CA SER A 108 11.50 2.64 -25.89
C SER A 108 12.29 3.95 -25.88
N SER A 109 13.04 4.24 -26.95
CA SER A 109 13.74 5.52 -27.15
C SER A 109 12.81 6.70 -27.45
N ASP A 110 11.60 6.40 -27.95
CA ASP A 110 10.68 7.43 -28.47
C ASP A 110 9.79 8.05 -27.39
N LYS A 111 10.00 7.70 -26.12
CA LYS A 111 9.17 8.17 -24.99
C LYS A 111 10.06 8.69 -23.87
N THR A 112 9.61 9.76 -23.22
CA THR A 112 10.26 10.21 -21.99
C THR A 112 9.99 9.22 -20.85
N ARG A 113 10.81 9.27 -19.81
CA ARG A 113 10.64 8.43 -18.61
C ARG A 113 9.25 8.61 -18.00
N GLU A 114 8.74 9.83 -17.97
CA GLU A 114 7.42 10.19 -17.43
C GLU A 114 6.30 9.56 -18.26
N GLN A 115 6.42 9.58 -19.59
CA GLN A 115 5.46 8.94 -20.49
C GLN A 115 5.46 7.41 -20.34
N ILE A 116 6.64 6.81 -20.15
CA ILE A 116 6.79 5.36 -19.88
C ILE A 116 6.09 5.01 -18.58
N ILE A 117 6.37 5.75 -17.50
CA ILE A 117 5.77 5.55 -16.18
C ILE A 117 4.25 5.69 -16.26
N ALA A 118 3.74 6.76 -16.89
CA ALA A 118 2.30 6.97 -17.05
C ALA A 118 1.61 5.78 -17.73
N LYS A 119 2.16 5.28 -18.84
CA LYS A 119 1.62 4.13 -19.56
C LYS A 119 1.66 2.83 -18.75
N LEU A 120 2.72 2.60 -17.95
CA LEU A 120 2.79 1.44 -17.06
C LEU A 120 1.74 1.54 -15.94
N LEU A 121 1.54 2.72 -15.37
CA LEU A 121 0.58 2.97 -14.29
C LEU A 121 -0.88 2.91 -14.76
N GLU A 122 -1.17 3.17 -16.03
CA GLU A 122 -2.50 2.91 -16.62
C GLU A 122 -2.87 1.41 -16.56
N LYS A 123 -1.86 0.55 -16.64
CA LYS A 123 -1.99 -0.91 -16.63
C LYS A 123 -1.72 -1.51 -15.25
N ASP A 124 -1.38 -0.70 -14.25
CA ASP A 124 -1.12 -1.20 -12.91
C ASP A 124 -2.41 -1.69 -12.23
N GLN A 125 -2.40 -2.93 -11.74
CA GLN A 125 -3.58 -3.56 -11.15
C GLN A 125 -4.07 -2.86 -9.88
N LEU A 126 -3.17 -2.33 -9.04
CA LEU A 126 -3.59 -1.64 -7.81
C LEU A 126 -4.35 -0.36 -8.16
N ARG A 127 -3.79 0.44 -9.08
CA ARG A 127 -4.44 1.67 -9.55
C ARG A 127 -5.78 1.41 -10.20
N GLN A 128 -5.90 0.33 -10.98
CA GLN A 128 -7.17 -0.09 -11.56
C GLN A 128 -8.19 -0.49 -10.49
N GLU A 129 -7.78 -1.26 -9.48
CA GLU A 129 -8.65 -1.65 -8.37
C GLU A 129 -9.15 -0.46 -7.56
N ILE A 130 -8.27 0.52 -7.28
CA ILE A 130 -8.61 1.78 -6.60
C ILE A 130 -9.58 2.59 -7.46
N ARG A 131 -9.25 2.82 -8.74
CA ARG A 131 -10.07 3.61 -9.68
C ARG A 131 -11.47 3.03 -9.87
N ASN A 132 -11.56 1.71 -9.90
CA ASN A 132 -12.82 1.00 -10.08
C ASN A 132 -13.61 0.83 -8.76
N ASN A 133 -13.08 1.33 -7.64
CA ASN A 133 -13.65 1.16 -6.29
C ASN A 133 -13.89 -0.32 -5.89
N SER A 134 -13.11 -1.26 -6.45
CA SER A 134 -13.26 -2.71 -6.22
C SER A 134 -12.57 -3.19 -4.93
N THR A 135 -11.39 -2.63 -4.66
CA THR A 135 -10.50 -2.92 -3.54
C THR A 135 -9.80 -1.62 -3.18
N PHE A 136 -9.51 -1.36 -1.89
CA PHE A 136 -8.95 -0.09 -1.45
C PHE A 136 -9.86 1.11 -1.80
N ASN A 137 -11.18 0.95 -1.66
CA ASN A 137 -12.14 2.03 -1.93
C ASN A 137 -11.86 3.25 -1.03
N GLY A 138 -11.82 4.44 -1.64
CA GLY A 138 -11.50 5.70 -0.97
C GLY A 138 -10.04 5.88 -0.59
N PHE A 139 -9.15 4.92 -0.90
CA PHE A 139 -7.71 5.10 -0.78
C PHE A 139 -7.19 5.90 -1.97
N GLN A 140 -6.11 6.64 -1.73
CA GLN A 140 -5.33 7.29 -2.77
C GLN A 140 -3.94 6.68 -2.76
N GLU A 141 -3.24 6.78 -3.88
CA GLU A 141 -1.83 6.42 -3.95
C GLU A 141 -1.06 7.70 -4.28
N GLY A 142 0.11 7.87 -3.66
CA GLY A 142 0.98 8.99 -3.97
C GLY A 142 1.47 9.02 -5.41
N PRO A 143 2.11 10.13 -5.79
CA PRO A 143 2.76 10.21 -7.09
C PRO A 143 3.85 9.14 -7.20
N VAL A 144 3.79 8.35 -8.26
CA VAL A 144 4.81 7.37 -8.63
C VAL A 144 5.60 7.95 -9.79
N ASN A 145 6.84 8.33 -9.52
CA ASN A 145 7.78 8.97 -10.46
C ASN A 145 9.02 8.10 -10.74
N PHE A 146 8.91 6.79 -10.46
CA PHE A 146 9.97 5.81 -10.65
C PHE A 146 9.52 4.64 -11.55
N LEU A 147 10.49 3.96 -12.15
CA LEU A 147 10.26 2.73 -12.92
C LEU A 147 9.94 1.54 -12.00
N PRO A 148 9.32 0.46 -12.50
CA PRO A 148 8.96 -0.70 -11.67
C PRO A 148 10.12 -1.22 -10.81
N THR A 149 9.86 -1.47 -9.52
CA THR A 149 10.90 -1.80 -8.52
C THR A 149 11.10 -3.31 -8.31
N TYR A 150 10.31 -4.13 -9.00
CA TYR A 150 10.36 -5.58 -8.96
C TYR A 150 10.39 -6.10 -10.39
N LYS A 151 11.17 -7.12 -10.77
CA LYS A 151 12.23 -7.79 -10.03
C LYS A 151 13.53 -7.62 -10.80
N TYR A 152 14.54 -7.11 -10.12
CA TYR A 152 15.91 -7.01 -10.64
C TYR A 152 16.74 -8.22 -10.23
N ASP A 153 17.78 -8.50 -11.01
CA ASP A 153 18.85 -9.39 -10.60
C ASP A 153 19.72 -8.72 -9.53
N ILE A 154 20.36 -9.54 -8.69
CA ILE A 154 21.05 -9.04 -7.50
C ILE A 154 22.32 -8.30 -7.94
N GLY A 155 22.41 -7.02 -7.59
CA GLY A 155 23.60 -6.20 -7.84
C GLY A 155 23.62 -5.50 -9.20
N CYS A 156 22.54 -5.56 -9.99
CA CYS A 156 22.43 -4.84 -11.26
C CYS A 156 21.01 -4.29 -11.52
N GLU A 157 20.88 -3.52 -12.61
CA GLU A 157 19.62 -2.94 -13.07
C GLU A 157 18.94 -3.80 -14.16
N GLU A 158 19.40 -5.03 -14.37
CA GLU A 158 18.77 -5.97 -15.30
C GLU A 158 17.56 -6.65 -14.66
N PHE A 159 16.48 -6.81 -15.42
CA PHE A 159 15.27 -7.49 -14.96
C PHE A 159 15.42 -9.02 -14.97
N ASP A 160 14.88 -9.65 -13.92
CA ASP A 160 14.93 -11.09 -13.57
C ASP A 160 15.31 -12.03 -14.73
N THR A 161 16.61 -12.31 -14.91
CA THR A 161 17.10 -13.26 -15.93
C THR A 161 16.98 -14.71 -15.48
N SER A 162 16.55 -14.97 -14.23
CA SER A 162 16.30 -16.32 -13.75
C SER A 162 15.25 -17.06 -14.58
N ALA A 163 15.19 -18.39 -14.45
CA ALA A 163 14.20 -19.23 -15.15
C ALA A 163 12.73 -18.84 -14.89
N LYS A 164 12.45 -18.05 -13.84
CA LYS A 164 11.09 -17.58 -13.51
C LYS A 164 10.66 -16.38 -14.35
N GLN A 165 11.61 -15.67 -14.95
CA GLN A 165 11.38 -14.59 -15.91
C GLN A 165 10.26 -13.63 -15.50
N ARG A 166 10.33 -13.08 -14.28
CA ARG A 166 9.24 -12.29 -13.72
C ARG A 166 9.15 -10.93 -14.41
N ALA A 167 7.94 -10.61 -14.87
CA ALA A 167 7.65 -9.30 -15.43
C ALA A 167 7.90 -8.16 -14.42
N PRO A 168 8.41 -7.01 -14.88
CA PRO A 168 8.55 -5.84 -14.05
C PRO A 168 7.21 -5.36 -13.45
N ALA A 169 7.18 -4.93 -12.19
CA ALA A 169 5.98 -4.52 -11.46
C ALA A 169 6.25 -3.54 -10.31
N TYR A 170 5.21 -2.81 -9.92
CA TYR A 170 5.15 -1.94 -8.74
C TYR A 170 4.64 -2.73 -7.53
N THR A 171 5.43 -3.68 -7.01
CA THR A 171 4.94 -4.56 -5.93
C THR A 171 5.02 -3.93 -4.56
N LYS A 172 6.00 -3.05 -4.34
CA LYS A 172 6.19 -2.29 -3.11
C LYS A 172 5.61 -0.90 -3.30
N THR A 173 4.36 -0.74 -2.92
CA THR A 173 3.70 0.57 -2.92
C THR A 173 3.43 0.97 -1.47
N ALA A 174 3.90 2.16 -1.10
CA ALA A 174 3.37 2.84 0.07
C ALA A 174 2.02 3.43 -0.36
N THR A 175 0.95 2.65 -0.25
CA THR A 175 -0.41 3.10 -0.59
C THR A 175 -0.96 3.89 0.60
N PHE A 176 -0.48 5.11 0.79
CA PHE A 176 -0.97 5.93 1.89
C PHE A 176 -2.40 6.41 1.62
N ARG A 177 -3.34 6.16 2.53
CA ARG A 177 -4.55 6.98 2.64
C ARG A 177 -4.36 7.93 3.81
N LEU A 178 -4.18 9.22 3.53
CA LEU A 178 -4.56 10.23 4.51
C LEU A 178 -6.08 10.17 4.56
N LEU A 179 -6.63 9.46 5.55
CA LEU A 179 -7.98 9.80 5.97
C LEU A 179 -7.83 11.13 6.73
N VAL A 180 -8.78 12.02 6.51
CA VAL A 180 -9.04 13.24 7.26
C VAL A 180 -10.49 13.03 7.68
N VAL A 181 -10.71 12.57 8.92
CA VAL A 181 -12.06 12.60 9.49
C VAL A 181 -12.26 14.03 10.00
N SER A 182 -13.09 14.77 9.27
CA SER A 182 -13.37 16.21 9.36
C SER A 182 -12.32 17.10 8.68
N GLU A 183 -12.79 18.07 7.88
CA GLU A 183 -12.00 19.14 7.23
C GLU A 183 -10.99 19.82 8.18
N GLN A 184 -11.19 19.73 9.50
CA GLN A 184 -10.28 20.24 10.52
C GLN A 184 -8.91 19.53 10.54
N PHE A 185 -8.81 18.25 10.14
CA PHE A 185 -7.55 17.50 10.24
C PHE A 185 -6.57 17.78 9.07
N SER A 186 -7.07 18.18 7.89
CA SER A 186 -6.20 18.66 6.81
C SER A 186 -5.52 19.98 7.16
N ASP A 187 -6.22 20.86 7.86
CA ASP A 187 -5.69 22.18 8.25
C ASP A 187 -4.62 22.03 9.32
N VAL A 188 -4.85 21.19 10.36
CA VAL A 188 -3.88 20.91 11.43
C VAL A 188 -2.59 20.30 10.89
N LEU A 189 -2.68 19.28 10.02
CA LEU A 189 -1.47 18.71 9.39
C LEU A 189 -0.74 19.74 8.53
N SER A 190 -1.48 20.58 7.79
CA SER A 190 -0.87 21.62 6.97
C SER A 190 -0.14 22.67 7.82
N ASP A 191 -0.69 23.02 8.99
CA ASP A 191 -0.13 24.04 9.86
C ASP A 191 1.02 23.51 10.72
N GLU A 192 0.94 22.27 11.22
CA GLU A 192 2.04 21.60 11.92
C GLU A 192 3.23 21.34 10.98
N MET A 193 2.99 20.94 9.73
CA MET A 193 4.06 20.74 8.74
C MET A 193 4.73 22.06 8.30
N LYS A 194 3.97 23.17 8.26
CA LYS A 194 4.53 24.52 8.06
C LYS A 194 5.39 24.93 9.27
N GLU A 195 4.92 24.69 10.49
CA GLU A 195 5.66 25.04 11.72
C GLU A 195 6.94 24.22 11.88
N ALA A 196 6.93 22.95 11.48
CA ALA A 196 8.11 22.07 11.50
C ALA A 196 9.15 22.40 10.40
N SER A 197 8.76 23.09 9.32
CA SER A 197 9.70 23.58 8.29
C SER A 197 10.30 24.95 8.62
N LEU A 198 9.82 25.61 9.69
CA LEU A 198 10.25 26.93 10.14
C LEU A 198 11.20 26.88 11.36
N LYS A 199 11.57 25.68 11.82
CA LYS A 199 12.59 25.43 12.86
C LYS A 199 13.76 24.64 12.27
#